data_AF-A0A3B0V4Q6-F1
#
_entry.id   AF-A0A3B0V4Q6-F1
#
_cell.length_a   1.000
_cell.length_b   1.000
_cell.length_c   1.000
_cell.angle_alpha   90.00
_cell.angle_beta   90.00
_cell.angle_gamma   90.00
#
_symmetry.space_group_name_H-M   'P 1'
#
loop_
_entity.id
_entity.type
_entity.pdbx_description
1 polymer ?
#
loop_
_entity_poly.entity_id
_entity_poly.type
_entity_poly.pdbx_seq_one_letter_code
_entity_poly.pdbx_strand_id
1 'polypeptide(L)'
;MFIHPRVINVDKNPTYIGAVRDLKEKKLLPEKCKRRPSQYINNVVEQDHRFIKRTVKPGLGFSTAWRTIQRYETMHMIRKG
;
A
#
# COMPACT_ATOMS: atom_id res chain seq x y z
N MET A 1 -5.35 8.25 -17.13
CA MET A 1 -6.47 7.34 -17.44
C MET A 1 -6.76 6.54 -16.18
N PHE A 2 -7.90 6.78 -15.51
CA PHE A 2 -8.23 6.05 -14.29
C PHE A 2 -8.75 4.66 -14.66
N ILE A 3 -8.02 3.63 -14.25
CA ILE A 3 -8.42 2.23 -14.44
C ILE A 3 -9.52 1.93 -13.43
N HIS A 4 -10.69 1.52 -13.92
CA HIS A 4 -11.82 1.17 -13.07
C HIS A 4 -11.76 -0.33 -12.75
N PRO A 5 -11.53 -0.71 -11.49
CA PRO A 5 -11.40 -2.12 -11.13
C PRO A 5 -12.77 -2.84 -11.20
N ARG A 6 -12.75 -4.09 -11.67
CA ARG A 6 -13.93 -4.98 -11.67
C ARG A 6 -14.15 -5.63 -10.30
N VAL A 7 -13.08 -5.85 -9.54
CA VAL A 7 -13.10 -6.49 -8.22
C VAL A 7 -12.10 -5.78 -7.33
N ILE A 8 -12.47 -5.52 -6.08
CA ILE A 8 -11.58 -4.99 -5.06
C ILE A 8 -11.45 -5.99 -3.92
N ASN A 9 -10.19 -6.20 -3.53
CA ASN A 9 -9.85 -6.98 -2.37
C ASN A 9 -9.75 -6.07 -1.15
N VAL A 10 -10.50 -6.40 -0.10
CA VAL A 10 -10.49 -5.66 1.16
C VAL A 10 -10.51 -6.65 2.31
N ASP A 11 -9.86 -6.28 3.41
CA ASP A 11 -9.83 -7.09 4.62
C ASP A 11 -11.25 -7.33 5.20
N LYS A 12 -11.36 -8.32 6.09
CA LYS A 12 -12.62 -8.78 6.68
C LYS A 12 -13.23 -7.82 7.71
N ASN A 13 -12.57 -6.69 8.01
CA ASN A 13 -13.08 -5.71 8.97
C ASN A 13 -14.47 -5.15 8.54
N PRO A 14 -15.46 -5.09 9.45
CA PRO A 14 -16.78 -4.52 9.18
C PRO A 14 -16.78 -3.08 8.69
N THR A 15 -15.80 -2.26 9.08
CA THR A 15 -15.70 -0.84 8.69
C THR A 15 -15.64 -0.64 7.18
N TYR A 16 -15.07 -1.61 6.45
CA TYR A 16 -14.95 -1.57 5.00
C TYR A 16 -16.28 -1.71 4.26
N ILE A 17 -17.33 -2.24 4.90
CA ILE A 17 -18.66 -2.32 4.29
C ILE A 17 -19.22 -0.91 4.07
N GLY A 18 -19.10 -0.04 5.08
CA GLY A 18 -19.49 1.36 4.98
C GLY A 18 -18.64 2.12 3.98
N ALA A 19 -17.31 1.97 4.05
CA ALA A 19 -16.40 2.65 3.14
C ALA A 19 -16.64 2.30 1.66
N VAL A 20 -16.91 1.03 1.34
CA VAL A 20 -17.22 0.62 -0.05
C VAL A 20 -18.54 1.22 -0.53
N ARG A 21 -19.55 1.36 0.35
CA ARG A 21 -20.82 2.03 0.00
C ARG A 21 -20.59 3.50 -0.31
N ASP A 22 -19.85 4.21 0.55
CA ASP A 22 -19.57 5.63 0.38
C ASP A 22 -18.73 5.89 -0.90
N LEU A 23 -17.80 4.98 -1.21
CA LEU A 23 -17.00 5.04 -2.45
C LEU A 23 -17.83 4.80 -3.72
N LYS A 24 -18.89 3.98 -3.65
CA LYS A 24 -19.84 3.80 -4.75
C LYS A 24 -20.73 5.05 -4.92
N GLU A 25 -21.20 5.63 -3.83
CA GLU A 25 -22.00 6.86 -3.84
C GLU A 25 -21.22 8.04 -4.45
N LYS A 26 -19.94 8.17 -4.07
CA LYS A 26 -19.02 9.18 -4.63
C LYS A 26 -18.61 8.92 -6.09
N LYS A 27 -19.13 7.86 -6.73
CA LYS A 27 -18.78 7.40 -8.10
C LYS A 27 -17.28 7.16 -8.32
N LEU A 28 -16.52 6.98 -7.23
CA LEU A 28 -15.09 6.63 -7.28
C LEU A 28 -14.90 5.14 -7.59
N LEU A 29 -15.91 4.34 -7.26
CA LEU A 29 -15.97 2.93 -7.59
C LEU A 29 -17.14 2.63 -8.54
N PRO A 30 -16.94 1.78 -9.56
CA PRO A 30 -18.05 1.29 -10.37
C PRO A 30 -19.07 0.55 -9.50
N GLU A 31 -20.36 0.74 -9.75
CA GLU A 31 -21.42 -0.01 -9.05
C GLU A 31 -21.24 -1.53 -9.18
N LYS A 32 -20.81 -1.95 -10.37
CA LYS A 32 -20.51 -3.34 -10.74
C LYS A 32 -19.27 -3.92 -10.05
N CYS A 33 -18.47 -3.09 -9.38
CA CYS A 33 -17.28 -3.56 -8.68
C CYS A 33 -17.69 -4.44 -7.49
N LYS A 34 -17.20 -5.69 -7.49
CA LYS A 34 -17.45 -6.66 -6.43
C LYS A 34 -16.36 -6.59 -5.37
N ARG A 35 -16.74 -6.71 -4.10
CA ARG A 35 -15.79 -6.93 -3.00
C ARG A 35 -15.48 -8.42 -2.89
N ARG A 36 -14.21 -8.80 -2.80
CA ARG A 36 -13.77 -10.16 -2.47
C ARG A 36 -12.75 -10.10 -1.33
N PRO A 37 -13.01 -10.63 -0.13
CA PRO A 37 -11.97 -10.81 0.87
C PRO A 37 -11.15 -12.07 0.55
N SER A 38 -9.89 -11.90 0.13
CA SER A 38 -8.93 -12.99 -0.10
C SER A 38 -7.73 -12.85 0.82
N GLN A 39 -7.51 -13.85 1.68
CA GLN A 39 -6.36 -13.86 2.59
C GLN A 39 -5.02 -13.90 1.82
N TYR A 40 -4.95 -14.60 0.69
CA TYR A 40 -3.74 -14.65 -0.12
C TYR A 40 -3.36 -13.25 -0.66
N ILE A 41 -4.34 -12.53 -1.23
CA ILE A 41 -4.09 -11.17 -1.74
C ILE A 41 -3.77 -10.20 -0.60
N ASN A 42 -4.43 -10.35 0.56
CA ASN A 42 -4.05 -9.59 1.76
C ASN A 42 -2.59 -9.86 2.14
N ASN A 43 -2.15 -11.12 2.13
CA ASN A 43 -0.75 -11.44 2.44
C ASN A 43 0.24 -10.80 1.47
N VAL A 44 -0.09 -10.70 0.17
CA VAL A 44 0.75 -10.01 -0.83
C VAL A 44 0.83 -8.51 -0.52
N VAL A 45 -0.31 -7.87 -0.24
CA VAL A 45 -0.35 -6.46 0.15
C VAL A 45 0.46 -6.22 1.44
N GLU A 46 0.33 -7.10 2.43
CA GLU A 46 1.11 -6.99 3.66
C GLU A 46 2.60 -7.28 3.50
N GLN A 47 2.99 -8.09 2.51
CA GLN A 47 4.39 -8.25 2.14
C GLN A 47 4.94 -6.97 1.51
N ASP A 48 4.19 -6.35 0.61
CA ASP A 48 4.57 -5.08 -0.01
C ASP A 48 4.73 -3.96 1.03
N HIS A 49 3.77 -3.85 1.96
CA HIS A 49 3.90 -2.95 3.12
C HIS A 49 5.17 -3.19 3.92
N ARG A 50 5.57 -4.47 4.09
CA ARG A 50 6.78 -4.83 4.84
C ARG A 50 8.04 -4.36 4.11
N PHE A 51 8.06 -4.45 2.78
CA PHE A 51 9.14 -3.95 1.96
C PHE A 51 9.26 -2.42 2.07
N ILE A 52 8.16 -1.70 1.91
CA ILE A 52 8.13 -0.23 2.03
C ILE A 52 8.57 0.20 3.43
N LYS A 53 8.04 -0.42 4.49
CA LYS A 53 8.44 -0.13 5.88
C LYS A 53 9.92 -0.39 6.13
N ARG A 54 10.50 -1.47 5.57
CA ARG A 54 11.94 -1.76 5.70
C ARG A 54 12.81 -0.69 5.03
N THR A 55 12.35 -0.14 3.91
CA THR A 55 13.03 0.96 3.21
C THR A 55 12.92 2.27 3.99
N VAL A 56 11.74 2.62 4.49
CA VAL A 56 11.48 3.93 5.11
C VAL A 56 11.97 4.02 6.56
N LYS A 57 11.88 2.93 7.32
CA LYS A 57 12.19 2.92 8.77
C LYS A 57 13.62 3.36 9.11
N PRO A 58 14.67 2.96 8.36
CA PRO A 58 16.01 3.50 8.57
C PRO A 58 16.07 5.01 8.36
N GLY A 59 15.37 5.53 7.34
CA GLY A 59 15.31 6.96 6.99
C GLY A 59 14.72 7.86 8.07
N LEU A 60 13.82 7.34 8.90
CA LEU A 60 13.11 8.10 9.95
C LEU A 60 13.99 8.47 11.16
N GLY A 61 15.18 7.86 11.30
CA GLY A 61 16.14 8.18 12.37
C GLY A 61 17.12 9.30 12.02
N PHE A 62 17.01 9.90 10.83
CA PHE A 62 17.97 10.89 10.36
C PHE A 62 17.41 12.30 10.48
N SER A 63 18.16 13.16 11.15
CA SER A 63 17.75 14.52 11.50
C SER A 63 17.79 15.51 10.33
N THR A 64 18.50 15.19 9.25
CA THR A 64 18.67 16.10 8.10
C THR A 64 18.49 15.35 6.78
N ALA A 65 17.87 16.03 5.79
CA ALA A 65 17.61 15.47 4.46
C ALA A 65 18.88 14.93 3.78
N TRP A 66 20.02 15.63 3.95
CA TRP A 66 21.30 15.22 3.40
C TRP A 66 21.79 13.88 3.96
N ARG A 67 21.68 13.66 5.28
CA ARG A 67 22.04 12.39 5.94
C ARG A 67 21.13 11.24 5.50
N THR A 68 19.87 11.54 5.22
CA THR A 68 18.90 10.56 4.71
C THR A 68 19.29 10.07 3.32
N ILE A 69 19.61 10.98 2.40
CA ILE A 69 19.99 10.66 1.01
C ILE A 69 21.26 9.80 0.98
N GLN A 70 22.32 10.24 1.66
CA GLN A 70 23.58 9.47 1.71
C GLN A 70 23.39 8.06 2.24
N ARG A 71 22.56 7.87 3.27
CA ARG A 71 22.32 6.53 3.83
C ARG A 71 21.50 5.65 2.91
N TYR A 72 20.54 6.20 2.15
CA TYR A 72 19.85 5.45 1.11
C TYR A 72 20.80 5.00 0.00
N GLU A 73 21.74 5.86 -0.41
CA GLU A 73 22.78 5.52 -1.39
C GLU A 73 23.69 4.40 -0.86
N THR A 74 24.19 4.50 0.38
CA THR A 74 24.97 3.43 1.00
C THR A 74 24.21 2.11 1.06
N MET A 75 22.93 2.13 1.45
CA MET A 75 22.08 0.93 1.47
C MET A 75 21.89 0.34 0.07
N HIS A 76 21.77 1.17 -0.96
CA HIS A 76 21.69 0.73 -2.34
C HIS A 76 23.01 0.11 -2.84
N MET A 77 24.16 0.66 -2.44
CA MET A 77 25.47 0.09 -2.78
C MET A 77 25.66 -1.28 -2.12
N ILE A 78 25.32 -1.44 -0.83
CA ILE A 78 25.41 -2.72 -0.12
C ILE A 78 24.48 -3.77 -0.75
N ARG A 79 23.30 -3.37 -1.23
CA ARG A 79 22.35 -4.30 -1.86
C ARG A 79 22.76 -4.75 -3.27
N LYS A 80 23.59 -3.97 -3.96
CA LYS A 80 24.07 -4.25 -5.34
C LYS A 80 25.45 -4.93 -5.38
N GLY A 81 26.19 -4.90 -4.28
CA GLY A 81 27.48 -5.59 -4.11
C GLY A 81 27.32 -7.08 -3.88
#